data_AF-A0AAD7DI42-F1
#
_entry.id   AF-A0AAD7DI42-F1
#
_cell.length_a   1.000
_cell.length_b   1.000
_cell.length_c   1.000
_cell.angle_alpha   90.00
_cell.angle_beta   90.00
_cell.angle_gamma   90.00
#
_symmetry.space_group_name_H-M   'P 1'
#
loop_
_entity.id
_entity.type
_entity.pdbx_description
1 polymer ?
#
loop_
_entity_poly.entity_id
_entity_poly.type
_entity_poly.pdbx_seq_one_letter_code
_entity_poly.pdbx_strand_id
1 'polypeptide(L)'
;LSSNEAPLELDLAAVKSVISDTDARLVCLDTKISRLQDRLKRLEEERAAVSRYHAQNNAILSPLRRMPPEVLGEIFSWTLPSARDAVALGRRGTTSICGSDVGSSPWILGHISSRWRAIALSTPSLWSLVV
;
A
#
# COMPACT_ATOMS: atom_id res chain seq x y z
N LEU A 1 -52.65 -24.48 5.21
CA LEU A 1 -51.82 -25.71 5.31
C LEU A 1 -52.41 -26.56 6.43
N SER A 2 -53.36 -27.41 6.08
CA SER A 2 -54.10 -28.23 7.04
C SER A 2 -54.42 -29.57 6.40
N SER A 3 -53.39 -30.41 6.30
CA SER A 3 -53.59 -31.84 6.24
C SER A 3 -52.57 -32.46 7.21
N ASN A 4 -53.09 -32.98 8.32
CA ASN A 4 -52.36 -33.76 9.33
C ASN A 4 -52.37 -35.25 8.96
N GLU A 5 -52.49 -35.57 7.68
CA GLU A 5 -52.61 -36.93 7.18
C GLU A 5 -51.21 -37.50 6.92
N ALA A 6 -50.92 -38.68 7.47
CA ALA A 6 -49.63 -39.32 7.30
C ALA A 6 -49.40 -39.60 5.80
N PRO A 7 -48.26 -39.17 5.21
CA PRO A 7 -48.02 -39.40 3.78
C PRO A 7 -48.00 -40.90 3.48
N LEU A 8 -48.65 -41.32 2.39
CA LEU A 8 -48.58 -42.70 1.91
C LEU A 8 -47.10 -43.08 1.65
N GLU A 9 -46.72 -44.35 1.84
CA GLU A 9 -45.31 -44.79 1.71
C GLU A 9 -44.68 -44.42 0.35
N LEU A 10 -45.47 -44.39 -0.71
CA LEU A 10 -45.04 -43.98 -2.05
C LEU A 10 -44.66 -42.49 -2.10
N ASP A 11 -45.38 -41.63 -1.38
CA ASP A 11 -45.04 -40.20 -1.25
C ASP A 11 -43.76 -40.01 -0.43
N LEU A 12 -43.55 -40.82 0.61
CA LEU A 12 -42.31 -40.79 1.40
C LEU A 12 -41.10 -41.22 0.58
N ALA A 13 -41.23 -42.26 -0.24
CA ALA A 13 -40.16 -42.72 -1.12
C ALA A 13 -39.81 -41.66 -2.20
N ALA A 14 -40.83 -41.05 -2.80
CA ALA A 14 -40.65 -39.98 -3.78
C ALA A 14 -39.95 -38.76 -3.16
N VAL A 15 -40.38 -38.33 -1.98
CA VAL A 15 -39.75 -37.21 -1.25
C VAL A 15 -38.30 -37.52 -0.89
N LYS A 16 -38.00 -38.75 -0.41
CA LYS A 16 -36.61 -39.18 -0.12
C LYS A 16 -35.73 -39.16 -1.37
N SER A 17 -36.26 -39.59 -2.51
CA SER A 17 -35.53 -39.54 -3.78
C SER A 17 -35.20 -38.10 -4.18
N VAL A 18 -36.16 -37.18 -4.07
CA VAL A 18 -35.95 -35.76 -4.40
C VAL A 18 -34.90 -35.12 -3.48
N ILE A 19 -34.95 -35.44 -2.18
CA ILE A 19 -33.94 -34.97 -1.21
C ILE A 19 -32.56 -35.49 -1.60
N SER A 20 -32.43 -36.79 -1.86
CA SER A 20 -31.14 -37.39 -2.27
C SER A 20 -30.57 -36.77 -3.54
N ASP A 21 -31.43 -36.48 -4.53
CA ASP A 21 -31.00 -35.89 -5.81
C ASP A 21 -30.57 -34.42 -5.61
N THR A 22 -31.28 -33.71 -4.71
CA THR A 22 -30.92 -32.34 -4.30
C THR A 22 -29.59 -32.31 -3.57
N ASP A 23 -29.36 -33.23 -2.63
CA ASP A 23 -28.11 -33.34 -1.88
C ASP A 23 -26.93 -33.63 -2.81
N ALA A 24 -27.11 -34.55 -3.78
CA ALA A 24 -26.09 -34.83 -4.79
C ALA A 24 -25.76 -33.58 -5.62
N ARG A 25 -26.78 -32.78 -5.96
CA ARG A 25 -26.59 -31.52 -6.69
C ARG A 25 -25.88 -30.46 -5.84
N LEU A 26 -26.17 -30.36 -4.55
CA LEU A 26 -25.46 -29.46 -3.62
C LEU A 26 -23.99 -29.81 -3.54
N VAL A 27 -23.64 -31.09 -3.33
CA VAL A 27 -22.24 -31.56 -3.32
C VAL A 27 -21.53 -31.23 -4.64
N CYS A 28 -22.21 -31.41 -5.79
CA CYS A 28 -21.66 -31.05 -7.09
C CYS A 28 -21.42 -29.53 -7.25
N LEU A 29 -22.28 -28.69 -6.68
CA LEU A 29 -22.09 -27.25 -6.68
C LEU A 29 -20.94 -26.83 -5.75
N ASP A 30 -20.89 -27.38 -4.54
CA ASP A 30 -19.83 -27.06 -3.57
C ASP A 30 -18.45 -27.43 -4.11
N THR A 31 -18.31 -28.61 -4.72
CA THR A 31 -17.04 -29.01 -5.36
C THR A 31 -16.62 -28.06 -6.49
N LYS A 32 -17.57 -27.57 -7.30
CA LYS A 32 -17.29 -26.56 -8.34
C LYS A 32 -16.88 -25.22 -7.73
N ILE A 33 -17.56 -24.79 -6.67
CA ILE A 33 -17.25 -23.57 -5.93
C ILE A 33 -15.83 -23.65 -5.37
N SER A 34 -15.49 -24.73 -4.65
CA SER A 34 -14.15 -24.92 -4.09
C SER A 34 -13.07 -24.89 -5.18
N ARG A 35 -13.29 -25.58 -6.30
CA ARG A 35 -12.33 -25.58 -7.42
C ARG A 35 -12.12 -24.19 -8.03
N LEU A 36 -13.19 -23.40 -8.14
CA LEU A 36 -13.09 -22.03 -8.66
C LEU A 36 -12.40 -21.10 -7.66
N GLN A 37 -12.68 -21.24 -6.36
CA GLN A 37 -12.00 -20.49 -5.30
C GLN A 37 -10.49 -20.78 -5.29
N ASP A 38 -10.09 -22.05 -5.41
CA ASP A 38 -8.67 -22.42 -5.51
C ASP A 38 -8.00 -21.80 -6.73
N ARG A 39 -8.70 -21.73 -7.86
CA ARG A 39 -8.18 -21.13 -9.09
C ARG A 39 -8.08 -19.61 -8.97
N LEU A 40 -9.06 -18.97 -8.34
CA LEU A 40 -9.03 -17.54 -8.06
C LEU A 40 -7.83 -17.19 -7.17
N LYS A 41 -7.64 -17.94 -6.08
CA LYS A 41 -6.53 -17.73 -5.14
C LYS A 41 -5.16 -17.79 -5.85
N ARG A 42 -4.95 -18.79 -6.71
CA ARG A 42 -3.69 -18.89 -7.50
C ARG A 42 -3.49 -17.67 -8.41
N LEU A 43 -4.54 -17.19 -9.06
CA LEU A 43 -4.46 -16.02 -9.93
C LEU A 43 -4.20 -14.73 -9.13
N GLU A 44 -4.75 -14.60 -7.93
CA GLU A 44 -4.48 -13.48 -7.04
C GLU A 44 -3.03 -13.45 -6.56
N GLU A 45 -2.48 -14.62 -6.20
CA GLU A 45 -1.07 -14.79 -5.83
C GLU A 45 -0.14 -14.41 -6.99
N GLU A 46 -0.44 -14.87 -8.20
CA GLU A 46 0.31 -14.53 -9.42
C GLU A 46 0.22 -13.03 -9.72
N ARG A 47 -0.98 -12.46 -9.67
CA ARG A 47 -1.20 -11.01 -9.85
C ARG A 47 -0.39 -10.20 -8.84
N ALA A 48 -0.37 -10.62 -7.58
CA ALA A 48 0.41 -9.95 -6.54
C ALA A 48 1.92 -10.04 -6.80
N ALA A 49 2.42 -11.17 -7.30
CA ALA A 49 3.82 -11.32 -7.69
C ALA A 49 4.19 -10.38 -8.86
N VAL A 50 3.40 -10.39 -9.94
CA VAL A 50 3.62 -9.54 -11.12
C VAL A 50 3.52 -8.06 -10.76
N SER A 51 2.54 -7.68 -9.92
CA SER A 51 2.35 -6.28 -9.49
C SER A 51 3.55 -5.77 -8.69
N ARG A 52 4.12 -6.60 -7.80
CA ARG A 52 5.34 -6.27 -7.06
C ARG A 52 6.52 -6.06 -8.00
N TYR A 53 6.72 -6.96 -8.95
CA TYR A 53 7.79 -6.84 -9.95
C TYR A 53 7.64 -5.58 -10.80
N HIS A 54 6.43 -5.29 -11.28
CA HIS A 54 6.12 -4.07 -12.03
C HIS A 54 6.40 -2.81 -11.21
N ALA A 55 5.96 -2.76 -9.95
CA ALA A 55 6.21 -1.62 -9.07
C ALA A 55 7.72 -1.41 -8.83
N GLN A 56 8.49 -2.47 -8.63
CA GLN A 56 9.94 -2.39 -8.47
C GLN A 56 10.63 -1.81 -9.71
N ASN A 57 10.26 -2.27 -10.91
CA ASN A 57 10.82 -1.76 -12.16
C ASN A 57 10.44 -0.30 -12.41
N ASN A 58 9.17 0.07 -12.20
CA ASN A 58 8.76 1.47 -12.33
C ASN A 58 9.43 2.37 -11.30
N ALA A 59 9.72 1.85 -10.10
CA ALA A 59 10.47 2.62 -9.11
C ALA A 59 11.91 2.90 -9.56
N ILE A 60 12.54 2.04 -10.38
CA ILE A 60 13.84 2.31 -11.02
C ILE A 60 13.72 3.41 -12.08
N LEU A 61 12.62 3.41 -12.84
CA LEU A 61 12.36 4.42 -13.85
C LEU A 61 11.94 5.78 -13.26
N SER A 62 11.62 5.83 -11.96
CA SER A 62 11.30 7.07 -11.26
C SER A 62 12.39 8.14 -11.48
N PRO A 63 12.04 9.32 -11.99
CA PRO A 63 13.00 10.41 -12.23
C PRO A 63 13.88 10.73 -11.03
N LEU A 64 13.33 10.61 -9.81
CA LEU A 64 14.05 10.88 -8.56
C LEU A 64 15.24 9.92 -8.29
N ARG A 65 15.23 8.70 -8.86
CA ARG A 65 16.38 7.78 -8.75
C ARG A 65 17.38 7.97 -9.90
N ARG A 66 16.99 8.64 -10.98
CA ARG A 66 17.81 8.90 -12.16
C ARG A 66 18.43 10.30 -12.18
N MET A 67 17.95 11.21 -11.33
CA MET A 67 18.53 12.55 -11.19
C MET A 67 19.97 12.48 -10.67
N PRO A 68 20.90 13.25 -11.27
CA PRO A 68 22.24 13.42 -10.73
C PRO A 68 22.18 13.89 -9.27
N PRO A 69 23.09 13.43 -8.40
CA PRO A 69 23.11 13.81 -7.00
C PRO A 69 23.25 15.33 -6.81
N GLU A 70 23.91 16.04 -7.74
CA GLU A 70 24.09 17.48 -7.72
C GLU A 70 22.76 18.22 -7.89
N VAL A 71 21.94 17.80 -8.86
CA VAL A 71 20.60 18.38 -9.10
C VAL A 71 19.68 18.13 -7.91
N LEU A 72 19.75 16.94 -7.32
CA LEU A 72 18.95 16.62 -6.15
C LEU A 72 19.40 17.42 -4.91
N GLY A 73 20.70 17.61 -4.73
CA GLY A 73 21.27 18.46 -3.68
C GLY A 73 20.91 19.94 -3.86
N GLU A 74 20.87 20.43 -5.09
CA GLU A 74 20.38 21.77 -5.41
C GLU A 74 18.89 21.90 -5.03
N ILE A 75 18.04 20.96 -5.43
CA ILE A 75 16.62 20.95 -5.03
C ILE A 75 16.50 20.96 -3.49
N PHE A 76 17.30 20.17 -2.77
CA PHE A 76 17.29 20.15 -1.31
C PHE A 76 17.55 21.54 -0.72
N SER A 77 18.47 22.30 -1.30
CA SER A 77 18.81 23.65 -0.84
C SER A 77 17.66 24.66 -0.99
N TRP A 78 16.73 24.42 -1.93
CA TRP A 78 15.52 25.22 -2.09
C TRP A 78 14.37 24.79 -1.19
N THR A 79 14.38 23.53 -0.72
CA THR A 79 13.30 22.98 0.11
C THR A 79 13.51 23.17 1.61
N LEU A 80 14.76 23.42 2.03
CA LEU A 80 15.07 23.72 3.42
C LEU A 80 14.91 25.23 3.67
N PRO A 81 14.36 25.65 4.82
CA PRO A 81 14.25 27.06 5.16
C PRO A 81 15.63 27.72 5.12
N SER A 82 15.79 28.76 4.29
CA SER A 82 17.01 29.54 4.27
C SER A 82 17.13 30.40 5.53
N ALA A 83 18.34 30.82 5.89
CA ALA A 83 18.58 31.87 6.89
C ALA A 83 17.70 33.12 6.67
N ARG A 84 17.37 33.42 5.40
CA ARG A 84 16.48 34.53 5.01
C ARG A 84 15.01 34.28 5.36
N ASP A 85 14.55 33.04 5.34
CA ASP A 85 13.15 32.69 5.62
C ASP A 85 12.85 32.72 7.12
N ALA A 86 13.86 32.45 7.96
CA ALA A 86 13.78 32.61 9.42
C ALA A 86 13.46 34.06 9.83
N VAL A 87 13.98 35.06 9.08
CA VAL A 87 13.71 36.49 9.33
C VAL A 87 12.30 36.88 8.88
N ALA A 88 11.75 36.25 7.84
CA ALA A 88 10.39 36.52 7.36
C ALA A 88 9.31 35.82 8.22
N LEU A 89 9.58 34.60 8.70
CA LEU A 89 8.69 33.83 9.59
C LEU A 89 8.61 34.39 11.01
N GLY A 90 9.61 35.18 11.45
CA GLY A 90 9.54 35.94 12.71
C GLY A 90 8.41 36.98 12.80
N ARG A 91 7.65 37.23 11.71
CA ARG A 91 6.50 38.15 11.70
C ARG A 91 5.14 37.48 11.58
N ARG A 92 5.06 36.17 11.37
CA ARG A 92 3.78 35.42 11.38
C ARG A 92 3.93 34.28 12.38
N GLY A 93 3.35 34.49 13.55
CA GLY A 93 3.39 33.53 14.65
C GLY A 93 3.01 32.14 14.17
N THR A 94 3.95 31.21 14.33
CA THR A 94 3.85 29.78 14.71
C THR A 94 5.02 29.01 14.11
N THR A 95 6.24 29.23 14.60
CA THR A 95 7.24 28.20 14.91
C THR A 95 8.42 28.89 15.57
N SER A 96 8.65 28.55 16.83
CA SER A 96 9.65 29.11 17.70
C SER A 96 11.02 28.62 17.25
N ILE A 97 11.88 29.52 16.79
CA ILE A 97 13.30 29.25 16.51
C ILE A 97 14.00 28.95 17.83
N CYS A 98 13.86 27.71 18.29
CA CYS A 98 14.49 27.18 19.50
C CYS A 98 15.04 25.79 19.17
N GLY A 99 16.24 25.72 18.56
CA GLY A 99 17.18 24.59 18.61
C GLY A 99 16.70 23.15 18.29
N SER A 100 15.44 22.94 17.92
CA SER A 100 14.78 21.64 17.86
C SER A 100 13.59 21.67 16.88
N ASP A 101 13.62 22.54 15.88
CA ASP A 101 12.61 22.51 14.81
C ASP A 101 13.02 21.44 13.80
N VAL A 102 12.48 20.24 13.99
CA VAL A 102 12.64 19.06 13.13
C VAL A 102 12.34 19.37 11.64
N GLY A 103 11.57 20.42 11.35
CA GLY A 103 11.23 20.88 10.01
C GLY A 103 12.30 21.71 9.28
N SER A 104 13.31 22.23 9.99
CA SER A 104 14.35 23.09 9.41
C SER A 104 15.67 22.35 9.16
N SER A 105 15.74 21.07 9.51
CA SER A 105 16.98 20.32 9.49
C SER A 105 17.07 19.41 8.26
N PRO A 106 18.25 19.31 7.62
CA PRO A 106 18.48 18.37 6.52
C PRO A 106 18.18 16.90 6.88
N TRP A 107 18.09 16.59 8.18
CA TRP A 107 17.66 15.27 8.69
C TRP A 107 16.33 14.79 8.10
N ILE A 108 15.37 15.69 7.81
CA ILE A 108 14.08 15.31 7.23
C ILE A 108 14.23 14.61 5.86
N LEU A 109 15.20 15.05 5.07
CA LEU A 109 15.52 14.45 3.77
C LEU A 109 16.09 13.03 3.93
N GLY A 110 16.78 12.80 5.04
CA GLY A 110 17.30 11.50 5.42
C GLY A 110 16.23 10.47 5.76
N HIS A 111 15.00 10.85 6.07
CA HIS A 111 13.91 9.91 6.36
C HIS A 111 13.22 9.38 5.10
N ILE A 112 13.43 10.01 3.94
CA ILE A 112 12.73 9.67 2.69
C ILE A 112 13.33 8.42 2.02
N SER A 113 14.66 8.37 1.88
CA SER A 113 15.35 7.19 1.33
C SER A 113 16.83 7.17 1.71
N SER A 114 17.46 6.00 1.60
CA SER A 114 18.92 5.85 1.78
C SER A 114 19.72 6.72 0.81
N ARG A 115 19.26 6.84 -0.45
CA ARG A 115 19.89 7.70 -1.47
C ARG A 115 19.81 9.18 -1.08
N TRP A 116 18.65 9.65 -0.65
CA TRP A 116 18.45 11.03 -0.24
C TRP A 116 19.30 11.37 0.99
N ARG A 117 19.37 10.45 1.96
CA ARG A 117 20.27 10.57 3.10
C ARG A 117 21.74 10.68 2.68
N ALA A 118 22.19 9.82 1.76
CA ALA A 118 23.57 9.85 1.27
C ALA A 118 23.89 11.19 0.59
N ILE A 119 23.00 11.68 -0.27
CA ILE A 119 23.16 12.96 -0.97
C ILE A 119 23.12 14.14 -0.01
N ALA A 120 22.18 14.14 0.96
CA ALA A 120 22.09 15.19 1.96
C ALA A 120 23.38 15.26 2.80
N LEU A 121 23.90 14.12 3.25
CA LEU A 121 25.16 14.05 4.02
C LEU A 121 26.39 14.43 3.17
N SER A 122 26.39 14.12 1.87
CA SER A 122 27.49 14.47 0.97
C SER A 122 27.44 15.90 0.44
N THR A 123 26.44 16.71 0.84
CA THR A 123 26.26 18.09 0.37
C THR A 123 26.46 19.06 1.54
N PRO A 124 27.70 19.54 1.80
CA PRO A 124 28.03 20.34 2.98
C PRO A 124 27.24 21.64 3.10
N SER A 125 26.83 22.24 1.97
CA SER A 125 26.05 23.48 1.93
C SER A 125 24.66 23.35 2.58
N LEU A 126 24.12 22.14 2.71
CA LEU A 126 22.84 21.92 3.41
C LEU A 126 22.99 22.01 4.93
N TRP A 127 24.19 21.78 5.46
CA TRP A 127 24.47 21.74 6.89
C TRP A 127 25.10 23.03 7.43
N SER A 128 25.39 24.02 6.58
CA SER A 128 26.01 25.28 7.00
C SER A 128 25.14 26.13 7.95
N LEU A 129 23.87 25.78 8.09
CA LEU A 129 22.88 26.44 8.94
C LEU A 129 22.60 25.67 10.26
N VAL A 130 23.15 24.47 10.41
CA VAL A 130 23.02 23.66 11.62
C VAL A 130 24.21 24.00 12.53
N VAL A 131 24.01 24.94 13.45
CA VAL A 131 24.97 25.34 14.50
C VAL A 131 24.51 24.79 15.84
#